data_AF-R9IIU4-F1
#
_entry.id   AF-R9IIU4-F1
#
_cell.length_a   1.000
_cell.length_b   1.000
_cell.length_c   1.000
_cell.angle_alpha   90.00
_cell.angle_beta   90.00
_cell.angle_gamma   90.00
#
_symmetry.space_group_name_H-M   'P 1'
#
loop_
_entity.id
_entity.type
_entity.pdbx_description
1 polymer ?
#
loop_
_entity_poly.entity_id
_entity_poly.type
_entity_poly.pdbx_seq_one_letter_code
_entity_poly.pdbx_strand_id
1 'polypeptide(L)'
;MFEARQKRFTFDEENFYVDLVFYNRLLQCYVLIDLKVDKLAHQDLGQMQMYVNYYDRYVKQDFEKPTIGILLCKEKKDALVELTLPKDSNIYAQQYALYLPDKQLLQAKLREWIEEQDE
;
A
#
# COMPACT_ATOMS: atom_id res chain seq x y z
N MET A 1 -4.50 14.09 0.57
CA MET A 1 -4.22 15.04 -0.54
C MET A 1 -3.49 14.27 -1.61
N PHE A 2 -3.90 14.41 -2.86
CA PHE A 2 -3.19 13.81 -4.00
C PHE A 2 -1.95 14.66 -4.31
N GLU A 3 -0.80 14.01 -4.48
CA GLU A 3 0.46 14.68 -4.83
C GLU A 3 0.88 14.39 -6.25
N ALA A 4 0.93 13.11 -6.64
CA ALA A 4 1.43 12.71 -7.93
C ALA A 4 0.87 11.37 -8.40
N ARG A 5 0.91 11.16 -9.72
CA ARG A 5 0.64 9.89 -10.39
C ARG A 5 1.83 9.52 -11.26
N GLN A 6 2.14 8.23 -11.36
CA GLN A 6 3.30 7.71 -12.10
C GLN A 6 4.59 8.43 -11.68
N LYS A 7 4.78 8.60 -10.38
CA LYS A 7 5.90 9.38 -9.84
C LYS A 7 7.18 8.60 -10.04
N ARG A 8 8.10 9.18 -10.81
CA ARG A 8 9.43 8.62 -11.08
C ARG A 8 10.35 8.81 -9.89
N PHE A 9 11.06 7.74 -9.51
CA PHE A 9 12.20 7.74 -8.62
C PHE A 9 13.43 7.32 -9.42
N THR A 10 14.51 8.09 -9.30
CA THR A 10 15.78 7.73 -9.90
C THR A 10 16.75 7.39 -8.79
N PHE A 11 17.28 6.17 -8.79
CA PHE A 11 18.29 5.72 -7.84
C PHE A 11 19.37 4.97 -8.61
N ASP A 12 20.63 5.41 -8.48
CA ASP A 12 21.79 4.79 -9.13
C ASP A 12 21.57 4.49 -10.63
N GLU A 13 21.05 5.49 -11.36
CA GLU A 13 20.70 5.43 -12.80
C GLU A 13 19.49 4.55 -13.16
N GLU A 14 18.92 3.81 -12.23
CA GLU A 14 17.66 3.08 -12.42
C GLU A 14 16.44 3.98 -12.18
N ASN A 15 15.41 3.79 -13.02
CA ASN A 15 14.17 4.55 -12.93
C ASN A 15 13.03 3.64 -12.49
N PHE A 16 12.41 3.99 -11.37
CA PHE A 16 11.26 3.32 -10.80
C PHE A 16 10.05 4.24 -10.82
N TYR A 17 8.86 3.66 -10.77
CA TYR A 17 7.60 4.42 -10.83
C TYR A 17 6.64 3.85 -9.79
N VAL A 18 6.06 4.73 -8.98
CA VAL A 18 4.89 4.39 -8.16
C VAL A 18 3.63 4.96 -8.81
N ASP A 19 2.57 4.17 -8.83
CA ASP A 19 1.35 4.56 -9.52
C ASP A 19 0.73 5.83 -8.94
N LEU A 20 0.60 5.92 -7.61
CA LEU A 20 -0.01 7.07 -6.94
C LEU A 20 0.73 7.44 -5.65
N VAL A 21 0.86 8.74 -5.42
CA VAL A 21 1.38 9.32 -4.17
C VAL A 21 0.33 10.23 -3.56
N PHE A 22 0.04 9.99 -2.30
CA PHE A 22 -0.81 10.82 -1.48
C PHE A 22 -0.09 11.25 -0.21
N TYR A 23 -0.60 12.33 0.37
CA TYR A 23 -0.28 12.74 1.72
C TYR A 23 -1.54 12.74 2.59
N ASN A 24 -1.55 11.97 3.68
CA ASN A 24 -2.66 11.97 4.63
C ASN A 24 -2.41 13.05 5.69
N ARG A 25 -3.23 14.11 5.69
CA ARG A 25 -3.10 15.24 6.64
C ARG A 25 -3.41 14.85 8.09
N LEU A 26 -4.34 13.93 8.32
CA LEU A 26 -4.74 13.52 9.68
C LEU A 26 -3.70 12.59 10.31
N LEU A 27 -3.18 11.64 9.53
CA LEU A 27 -2.11 10.76 9.95
C LEU A 27 -0.74 11.45 9.93
N GLN A 28 -0.60 12.52 9.12
CA GLN A 28 0.65 13.25 8.86
C GLN A 28 1.73 12.35 8.27
N CYS A 29 1.38 11.59 7.23
CA CYS A 29 2.31 10.68 6.55
C CYS A 29 2.02 10.61 5.05
N TYR A 30 3.02 10.18 4.29
CA TYR A 30 2.84 9.80 2.90
C TYR A 30 2.15 8.43 2.78
N VAL A 31 1.38 8.26 1.71
CA VAL A 31 0.72 7.02 1.34
C VAL A 31 1.04 6.74 -0.12
N LEU A 32 1.84 5.70 -0.35
CA LEU A 32 2.27 5.24 -1.66
C LEU A 32 1.36 4.09 -2.09
N ILE A 33 0.78 4.16 -3.27
CA ILE A 33 -0.16 3.13 -3.75
C ILE A 33 0.31 2.61 -5.11
N ASP A 34 0.40 1.28 -5.23
CA ASP A 34 0.75 0.60 -6.47
C ASP A 34 -0.28 -0.49 -6.83
N LEU A 35 -0.62 -0.60 -8.11
CA LEU A 35 -1.66 -1.49 -8.63
C LEU A 35 -1.03 -2.57 -9.50
N LYS A 36 -1.22 -3.84 -9.14
CA LYS A 36 -0.72 -5.00 -9.90
C LYS A 36 -1.88 -5.79 -10.50
N VAL A 37 -1.90 -5.91 -11.84
CA VAL A 37 -2.92 -6.69 -12.56
C VAL A 37 -2.78 -8.19 -12.30
N ASP A 38 -1.55 -8.62 -12.03
CA ASP A 38 -1.21 -10.00 -11.78
C ASP A 38 -1.16 -10.31 -10.28
N LYS A 39 -0.84 -11.57 -10.00
CA LYS A 39 -0.59 -12.04 -8.65
C LYS A 39 0.65 -11.38 -8.07
N LEU A 40 0.58 -11.09 -6.78
CA LEU A 40 1.68 -10.51 -6.03
C LEU A 40 2.96 -11.36 -6.10
N ALA A 41 4.06 -10.74 -6.53
CA ALA A 41 5.39 -11.32 -6.49
C ALA A 41 6.24 -10.70 -5.34
N HIS A 42 7.30 -11.40 -4.93
CA HIS A 42 8.19 -10.88 -3.88
C HIS A 42 8.94 -9.62 -4.34
N GLN A 43 9.20 -9.48 -5.65
CA GLN A 43 9.81 -8.29 -6.21
C GLN A 43 8.94 -7.04 -6.01
N ASP A 44 7.62 -7.17 -6.11
CA ASP A 44 6.69 -6.06 -5.92
C ASP A 44 6.73 -5.53 -4.48
N LEU A 45 6.81 -6.44 -3.50
CA LEU A 45 6.94 -6.11 -2.09
C LEU A 45 8.29 -5.46 -1.79
N GLY A 46 9.38 -5.98 -2.35
CA GLY A 46 10.71 -5.38 -2.24
C GLY A 46 10.76 -3.98 -2.85
N GLN A 47 10.12 -3.79 -4.01
CA GLN A 47 10.00 -2.49 -4.66
C GLN A 47 9.22 -1.49 -3.80
N MET A 48 8.06 -1.89 -3.25
CA MET A 48 7.29 -1.03 -2.34
C MET A 48 8.09 -0.69 -1.07
N GLN A 49 8.84 -1.65 -0.52
CA GLN A 49 9.69 -1.43 0.64
C GLN A 49 10.80 -0.41 0.36
N MET A 50 11.40 -0.46 -0.82
CA MET A 50 12.36 0.54 -1.28
C MET A 50 11.71 1.93 -1.35
N TYR A 51 10.50 2.04 -1.91
CA TYR A 51 9.78 3.32 -2.00
C TYR A 51 9.46 3.92 -0.63
N VAL A 52 8.91 3.12 0.29
CA VAL A 52 8.61 3.57 1.66
C VAL A 52 9.89 4.06 2.35
N ASN A 53 10.98 3.29 2.26
CA ASN A 53 12.26 3.68 2.85
C ASN A 53 12.83 4.96 2.22
N TYR A 54 12.65 5.17 0.92
CA TYR A 54 13.09 6.38 0.24
C TYR A 54 12.34 7.60 0.77
N TYR A 55 11.01 7.53 0.90
CA TYR A 55 10.23 8.63 1.47
C TYR A 55 10.63 8.90 2.92
N ASP A 56 10.78 7.86 3.73
CA ASP A 56 11.11 8.02 5.14
C ASP A 56 12.51 8.62 5.38
N ARG A 57 13.45 8.41 4.46
CA ARG A 57 14.83 8.90 4.60
C ARG A 57 15.07 10.24 3.92
N TYR A 58 14.38 10.54 2.82
CA TYR A 58 14.76 11.65 1.94
C TYR A 58 13.63 12.64 1.62
N VAL A 59 12.36 12.27 1.83
CA VAL A 59 11.21 13.12 1.45
C VAL A 59 10.46 13.63 2.65
N LYS A 60 10.14 12.75 3.61
CA LYS A 60 9.37 13.13 4.78
C LYS A 60 10.15 14.10 5.67
N GLN A 61 9.41 14.95 6.37
CA GLN A 61 9.95 15.83 7.40
C GLN A 61 10.01 15.12 8.75
N ASP A 62 10.76 15.68 9.70
CA ASP A 62 10.99 15.05 11.00
C ASP A 62 9.71 14.85 11.82
N PHE A 63 8.74 15.76 11.69
CA PHE A 63 7.45 15.67 12.39
C PHE A 63 6.49 14.66 11.74
N GLU A 64 6.75 14.23 10.51
CA GLU A 64 5.87 13.35 9.76
C GLU A 64 6.07 11.90 10.21
N LYS A 65 4.95 11.18 10.30
CA LYS A 65 4.94 9.77 10.67
C LYS A 65 5.48 8.90 9.54
N PRO A 66 5.90 7.66 9.84
CA PRO A 66 6.41 6.74 8.82
C PRO A 66 5.43 6.57 7.65
N THR A 67 6.00 6.47 6.45
CA THR A 67 5.27 6.35 5.20
C THR A 67 4.54 5.00 5.13
N ILE A 68 3.34 5.02 4.57
CA ILE A 68 2.52 3.82 4.36
C ILE A 68 2.62 3.39 2.91
N GLY A 69 2.95 2.12 2.67
CA GLY A 69 2.86 1.48 1.36
C GLY A 69 1.57 0.68 1.26
N ILE A 70 0.81 0.85 0.18
CA ILE A 70 -0.36 0.04 -0.14
C ILE A 70 -0.13 -0.58 -1.50
N LEU A 71 -0.26 -1.90 -1.58
CA LEU A 71 -0.12 -2.61 -2.82
C LEU A 71 -1.40 -3.41 -3.08
N LEU A 72 -2.08 -3.08 -4.16
CA LEU A 72 -3.34 -3.72 -4.53
C LEU A 72 -3.08 -4.67 -5.70
N CYS A 73 -3.42 -5.95 -5.53
CA CYS A 73 -3.18 -6.98 -6.53
C CYS A 73 -4.43 -7.80 -6.83
N LYS A 74 -4.44 -8.53 -7.94
CA LYS A 74 -5.55 -9.42 -8.29
C LYS A 74 -5.63 -10.64 -7.37
N GLU A 75 -4.48 -11.14 -6.94
CA GLU A 75 -4.36 -12.30 -6.04
C GLU A 75 -3.18 -12.10 -5.08
N LYS A 76 -3.41 -12.42 -3.81
CA LYS A 76 -2.43 -12.34 -2.73
C LYS A 76 -2.19 -13.73 -2.11
N LYS A 77 -0.97 -13.97 -1.63
CA LYS A 77 -0.65 -15.08 -0.72
C LYS A 77 -0.08 -14.50 0.57
N ASP A 78 -0.75 -14.72 1.71
CA ASP A 78 -0.34 -14.12 2.99
C ASP A 78 1.07 -14.55 3.43
N ALA A 79 1.40 -15.84 3.29
CA ALA A 79 2.74 -16.34 3.59
C ALA A 79 3.85 -15.65 2.79
N LEU A 80 3.58 -15.22 1.54
CA LEU A 80 4.56 -14.49 0.73
C LEU A 80 4.82 -13.10 1.31
N VAL A 81 3.76 -12.44 1.80
CA VAL A 81 3.85 -11.10 2.40
C VAL A 81 4.62 -11.17 3.70
N GLU A 82 4.26 -12.10 4.58
CA GLU A 82 4.92 -12.29 5.88
C GLU A 82 6.41 -12.67 5.75
N LEU A 83 6.76 -13.47 4.74
CA LEU A 83 8.15 -13.88 4.52
C LEU A 83 9.00 -12.78 3.87
N THR A 84 8.40 -11.87 3.10
CA THR A 84 9.15 -10.85 2.35
C THR A 84 9.30 -9.56 3.15
N LEU A 85 8.27 -9.17 3.89
CA LEU A 85 8.26 -7.92 4.65
C LEU A 85 8.74 -8.12 6.09
N PRO A 86 9.48 -7.16 6.66
CA PRO A 86 9.75 -7.14 8.10
C PRO A 86 8.45 -7.09 8.91
N LYS A 87 8.48 -7.64 10.14
CA LYS A 87 7.31 -7.62 11.04
C LYS A 87 6.78 -6.22 11.32
N ASP A 88 7.66 -5.22 11.32
CA ASP A 88 7.32 -3.83 11.65
C ASP A 88 7.16 -2.96 10.39
N SER A 89 6.93 -3.56 9.22
CA SER A 89 6.75 -2.79 7.98
C SER A 89 5.37 -2.11 7.94
N ASN A 90 5.33 -0.86 7.47
CA ASN A 90 4.09 -0.15 7.18
C ASN A 90 3.60 -0.38 5.75
N ILE A 91 3.71 -1.63 5.26
CA ILE A 91 3.31 -2.00 3.91
C ILE A 91 2.18 -3.01 3.97
N TYR A 92 1.09 -2.68 3.28
CA TYR A 92 -0.13 -3.45 3.25
C TYR A 92 -0.39 -3.93 1.83
N ALA A 93 -0.27 -5.24 1.62
CA ALA A 93 -0.69 -5.88 0.38
C ALA A 93 -2.12 -6.41 0.53
N GLN A 94 -3.02 -6.01 -0.36
CA GLN A 94 -4.41 -6.43 -0.35
C GLN A 94 -4.91 -6.80 -1.74
N GLN A 95 -5.86 -7.74 -1.79
CA GLN A 95 -6.51 -8.11 -3.03
C GLN A 95 -7.60 -7.09 -3.37
N TYR A 96 -7.66 -6.61 -4.62
CA TYR A 96 -8.76 -5.75 -5.05
C TYR A 96 -9.92 -6.56 -5.65
N ALA A 97 -11.14 -6.04 -5.47
CA ALA A 97 -12.31 -6.50 -6.18
C ALA A 97 -12.57 -5.61 -7.39
N LEU A 98 -12.74 -6.21 -8.58
CA LEU A 98 -13.03 -5.47 -9.82
C LEU A 98 -14.43 -4.83 -9.83
N TYR A 99 -15.36 -5.44 -9.10
CA TYR A 99 -16.73 -5.01 -9.03
C TYR A 99 -17.14 -4.87 -7.57
N LEU A 100 -17.89 -3.82 -7.28
CA LEU A 100 -18.57 -3.73 -6.00
C LEU A 100 -19.60 -4.87 -5.93
N PRO A 101 -19.63 -5.67 -4.86
CA PRO A 101 -20.68 -6.66 -4.66
C PRO A 101 -22.05 -5.96 -4.62
N ASP A 102 -23.12 -6.73 -4.80
CA ASP A 102 -24.46 -6.18 -4.69
C ASP A 102 -24.69 -5.55 -3.31
N LYS A 103 -25.63 -4.60 -3.24
CA LYS A 103 -25.87 -3.81 -2.03
C LYS A 103 -26.18 -4.67 -0.81
N GLN A 104 -26.89 -5.78 -0.98
CA GLN A 104 -27.28 -6.65 0.14
C GLN A 104 -26.07 -7.38 0.70
N LEU A 105 -25.25 -7.96 -0.18
CA LEU A 105 -24.01 -8.63 0.19
C LEU A 105 -23.02 -7.66 0.84
N LEU A 106 -22.86 -6.46 0.28
CA LEU A 106 -21.98 -5.43 0.85
C LEU A 106 -22.43 -5.02 2.25
N GLN A 107 -23.73 -4.82 2.47
CA GLN A 107 -24.29 -4.51 3.80
C GLN A 107 -24.10 -5.64 4.80
N ALA A 108 -24.22 -6.90 4.36
CA ALA A 108 -23.96 -8.05 5.21
C ALA A 108 -22.49 -8.11 5.64
N LYS A 109 -21.56 -7.98 4.69
CA LYS A 109 -20.12 -7.98 4.97
C LYS A 109 -19.69 -6.82 5.87
N LEU A 110 -20.27 -5.63 5.68
CA LEU A 110 -20.01 -4.48 6.56
C LEU A 110 -20.44 -4.72 8.00
N ARG A 111 -21.59 -5.38 8.23
CA ARG A 111 -22.04 -5.72 9.59
C ARG A 111 -21.11 -6.75 10.23
N GLU A 112 -20.78 -7.81 9.50
CA GLU A 112 -19.82 -8.84 9.92
C GLU A 112 -18.49 -8.21 10.36
N TRP A 113 -17.91 -7.31 9.56
CA TRP A 113 -16.65 -6.65 9.90
C TRP A 113 -16.73 -5.69 11.09
N ILE A 114 -17.88 -5.03 11.31
CA ILE A 114 -18.07 -4.17 12.48
C ILE A 114 -18.13 -5.03 13.75
N GLU A 115 -18.88 -6.14 13.71
CA GLU A 115 -18.99 -7.09 14.82
C GLU A 115 -17.64 -7.71 15.18
N GLU A 116 -16.82 -8.09 14.18
CA GLU A 116 -15.46 -8.60 14.38
C GLU A 116 -14.47 -7.58 14.98
N GLN A 117 -14.73 -6.27 14.88
CA GLN A 117 -13.87 -5.22 15.45
C GLN A 117 -14.26 -4.83 16.88
N ASP A 118 -15.50 -5.11 17.28
CA ASP A 118 -16.02 -4.83 18.62
C ASP A 118 -15.76 -5.99 19.62
N GLU A 119 -15.27 -7.14 19.14
CA GLU A 119 -14.74 -8.27 19.93
C GLU A 119 -13.22 -8.18 20.17
#